data_AF-A0A2H0SPU2-F1
#
_entry.id   AF-A0A2H0SPU2-F1
#
_cell.length_a   1.000
_cell.length_b   1.000
_cell.length_c   1.000
_cell.angle_alpha   90.00
_cell.angle_beta   90.00
_cell.angle_gamma   90.00
#
_symmetry.space_group_name_H-M   'P 1'
#
loop_
_entity.id
_entity.type
_entity.pdbx_description
1 polymer ?
#
loop_
_entity_poly.entity_id
_entity_poly.type
_entity_poly.pdbx_seq_one_letter_code
_entity_poly.pdbx_strand_id
1 'polypeptide(L)' 'MQRGVIIFTKEESLELNQLTQANEAAPALLQQKFANETQDAANYELSVEEVNWLLDQLPTPQNSTEIQNNIRTKLYAFLA' A
#
# COMPACT_ATOMS: atom_id res chain seq x y z
N MET A 1 -9.79 -8.34 15.30
CA MET A 1 -9.05 -7.98 14.06
C MET A 1 -8.35 -6.65 14.33
N GLN A 2 -7.02 -6.64 14.42
CA GLN A 2 -6.25 -5.42 14.67
C GLN A 2 -6.19 -4.63 13.36
N ARG A 3 -6.97 -3.55 13.29
CA ARG A 3 -6.89 -2.54 12.23
C ARG A 3 -5.99 -1.44 12.73
N GLY A 4 -5.10 -0.96 11.87
CA GLY A 4 -4.32 0.21 12.21
C GLY A 4 -4.13 1.11 11.01
N VAL A 5 -3.65 2.32 11.29
CA VAL A 5 -3.56 3.40 10.32
C VAL A 5 -2.13 3.53 9.83
N ILE A 6 -1.94 3.47 8.51
CA ILE A 6 -0.68 3.79 7.84
C ILE A 6 -0.88 5.08 7.05
N ILE A 7 0.09 5.99 7.12
CA ILE A 7 0.04 7.24 6.37
C ILE A 7 0.87 7.09 5.10
N PHE A 8 0.20 7.17 3.95
CA PHE A 8 0.86 7.22 2.65
C PHE A 8 0.84 8.64 2.10
N THR A 9 1.92 9.03 1.43
CA THR A 9 1.97 10.25 0.63
C THR A 9 1.24 10.03 -0.68
N LYS A 10 0.87 11.12 -1.35
CA LYS A 10 0.21 11.07 -2.66
C LYS A 10 0.92 10.16 -3.67
N GLU A 11 2.25 10.23 -3.73
CA GLU A 11 3.06 9.42 -4.65
C GLU A 11 3.01 7.93 -4.30
N GLU A 12 3.11 7.61 -3.00
CA GLU A 12 3.01 6.24 -2.51
C GLU A 12 1.62 5.65 -2.78
N SER A 13 0.56 6.40 -2.56
CA SER A 13 -0.79 5.92 -2.80
C SER A 13 -1.12 5.78 -4.27
N LEU A 14 -0.55 6.63 -5.13
CA LEU A 14 -0.68 6.50 -6.58
C LEU A 14 0.02 5.22 -7.07
N GLU A 15 1.18 4.91 -6.52
CA GLU A 15 1.88 3.64 -6.75
C GLU A 15 1.04 2.43 -6.29
N LEU A 16 0.45 2.50 -5.09
CA LEU A 16 -0.43 1.47 -4.55
C LEU A 16 -1.71 1.28 -5.38
N ASN A 17 -2.30 2.37 -5.87
CA ASN A 17 -3.44 2.32 -6.79
C ASN A 17 -3.06 1.62 -8.09
N GLN A 18 -1.93 1.98 -8.70
CA GLN A 18 -1.45 1.32 -9.92
C GLN A 18 -1.23 -0.18 -9.71
N LEU A 19 -0.60 -0.55 -8.59
CA LEU A 19 -0.31 -1.95 -8.26
C LEU A 19 -1.58 -2.75 -7.99
N THR A 20 -2.56 -2.18 -7.29
CA THR A 20 -3.86 -2.83 -7.03
C THR A 20 -4.77 -2.90 -8.26
N GLN A 21 -4.67 -1.95 -9.19
CA GLN A 21 -5.39 -1.97 -10.47
C GLN A 21 -4.76 -2.94 -11.47
N ALA A 22 -3.42 -3.06 -11.48
CA ALA A 22 -2.70 -3.97 -12.35
C ALA A 22 -2.88 -5.45 -11.94
N ASN A 23 -3.25 -5.71 -10.70
CA ASN A 23 -3.44 -7.06 -10.18
C ASN A 23 -4.93 -7.42 -10.06
N GLU A 24 -5.40 -8.34 -10.91
CA GLU A 24 -6.79 -8.83 -10.89
C GLU A 24 -7.17 -9.56 -9.57
N ALA A 25 -6.17 -10.06 -8.82
CA ALA A 25 -6.36 -10.68 -7.52
C ALA A 25 -6.34 -9.69 -6.35
N ALA A 26 -6.24 -8.38 -6.63
CA ALA A 26 -6.28 -7.38 -5.57
C ALA A 26 -7.66 -7.36 -4.88
N PRO A 27 -7.69 -7.26 -3.54
CA PRO A 27 -8.93 -7.05 -2.83
C PRO A 27 -9.64 -5.80 -3.35
N ALA A 28 -10.91 -5.94 -3.76
CA ALA A 28 -11.72 -4.82 -4.27
C ALA A 28 -11.78 -3.65 -3.27
N LEU A 29 -11.68 -3.94 -1.97
CA LEU A 29 -11.59 -2.93 -0.92
C LEU A 29 -10.31 -2.10 -1.01
N LEU A 30 -9.16 -2.70 -1.34
CA LEU A 30 -7.91 -1.96 -1.54
C LEU A 30 -7.97 -1.09 -2.79
N GLN A 31 -8.48 -1.62 -3.90
CA GLN A 31 -8.70 -0.84 -5.13
C GLN A 31 -9.58 0.39 -4.86
N GLN A 32 -10.68 0.22 -4.11
CA GLN A 32 -11.55 1.35 -3.74
C GLN A 32 -10.87 2.34 -2.77
N LYS A 33 -10.04 1.86 -1.84
CA LYS A 33 -9.30 2.71 -0.89
C LYS A 33 -8.28 3.60 -1.60
N PHE A 34 -7.53 3.06 -2.56
CA PHE A 34 -6.50 3.83 -3.28
C PHE A 34 -7.02 4.57 -4.52
N ALA A 35 -8.26 4.30 -4.98
CA ALA A 35 -8.83 4.95 -6.17
C ALA A 35 -9.13 6.45 -6.02
N ASN A 36 -9.29 6.99 -4.80
CA ASN A 36 -9.76 8.37 -4.55
C ASN A 36 -8.73 9.27 -3.85
N GLU A 37 -7.46 9.15 -4.20
CA GLU A 37 -6.39 9.92 -3.57
C GLU A 37 -6.14 11.26 -4.27
N THR A 38 -6.80 12.30 -3.77
CA THR A 38 -6.53 13.69 -4.16
C THR A 38 -5.73 14.47 -3.11
N GLN A 39 -5.39 13.85 -1.97
CA GLN A 39 -4.71 14.50 -0.85
C GLN A 39 -3.19 14.28 -0.89
N ASP A 40 -2.41 15.25 -0.38
CA ASP A 40 -0.94 15.16 -0.31
C ASP A 40 -0.44 14.03 0.60
N ALA A 41 -1.21 13.69 1.64
CA ALA A 41 -1.03 12.51 2.46
C ALA A 41 -2.39 12.05 3.02
N ALA A 42 -2.61 10.75 3.06
CA ALA A 42 -3.86 10.16 3.53
C ALA A 42 -3.63 9.03 4.52
N ASN A 43 -4.59 8.90 5.43
CA ASN A 43 -4.61 7.88 6.47
C ASN A 43 -5.35 6.65 5.97
N TYR A 44 -4.64 5.53 5.90
CA TYR A 44 -5.17 4.26 5.43
C TYR A 44 -5.35 3.28 6.57
N GLU A 45 -6.60 2.94 6.85
CA GLU A 45 -6.90 1.79 7.70
C GLU A 45 -6.65 0.51 6.91
N LEU A 46 -5.60 -0.22 7.29
CA LEU A 46 -5.23 -1.50 6.72
C LEU A 46 -5.25 -2.58 7.82
N SER A 47 -5.66 -3.77 7.40
CA SER A 47 -5.53 -5.01 8.17
C SER A 47 -4.17 -5.66 7.92
N VAL A 48 -3.74 -6.53 8.84
CA VAL A 48 -2.51 -7.31 8.69
C VAL A 48 -2.50 -8.14 7.40
N GLU A 49 -3.65 -8.67 6.97
CA GLU A 49 -3.79 -9.43 5.72
C GLU A 49 -3.56 -8.55 4.49
N GLU A 50 -4.17 -7.36 4.47
CA GLU A 50 -3.96 -6.37 3.40
C GLU A 50 -2.50 -5.91 3.33
N VAL A 51 -1.86 -5.69 4.48
CA VAL A 51 -0.45 -5.28 4.55
C VAL A 51 0.48 -6.37 4.03
N ASN A 52 0.26 -7.64 4.42
CA ASN A 52 1.04 -8.76 3.90
C ASN A 52 0.83 -8.95 2.40
N TRP A 53 -0.40 -8.79 1.91
CA TRP A 53 -0.69 -8.85 0.48
C TRP A 53 0.05 -7.75 -0.28
N LEU A 54 0.03 -6.51 0.21
CA LEU A 54 0.76 -5.39 -0.39
C LEU A 54 2.28 -5.64 -0.42
N LEU A 55 2.85 -6.20 0.66
CA LEU A 55 4.26 -6.57 0.72
C LEU A 55 4.64 -7.63 -0.32
N ASP A 56 3.76 -8.61 -0.55
CA ASP A 56 3.96 -9.69 -1.53
C ASP A 56 3.91 -9.17 -2.98
N GLN A 57 3.07 -8.17 -3.25
CA GLN A 57 2.96 -7.57 -4.58
C GLN A 57 4.09 -6.59 -4.91
N LEU A 58 4.78 -6.04 -3.91
CA LEU A 58 5.88 -5.11 -4.16
C LEU A 58 7.10 -5.88 -4.72
N PRO A 59 7.69 -5.43 -5.85
CA PRO A 59 8.83 -6.10 -6.46
C PRO A 59 9.99 -6.19 -5.49
N THR A 60 10.86 -7.19 -5.60
CA THR A 60 12.02 -7.38 -4.70
C THR A 60 12.83 -6.09 -4.50
N PRO A 61 13.43 -5.82 -3.32
CA PRO A 61 14.14 -4.56 -3.02
C PRO A 61 15.16 -4.11 -4.07
N GLN A 62 15.81 -5.06 -4.74
CA GLN A 62 16.79 -4.79 -5.80
C GLN A 62 16.19 -4.19 -7.09
N ASN A 63 14.90 -4.40 -7.32
CA ASN A 63 14.16 -3.88 -8.48
C ASN A 63 13.09 -2.86 -8.07
N SER A 64 13.05 -2.47 -6.80
CA SER A 64 12.08 -1.50 -6.29
C SER A 64 12.53 -0.07 -6.53
N THR A 65 11.59 0.82 -6.85
CA THR A 65 11.82 2.26 -6.80
C THR A 65 11.96 2.74 -5.34
N GLU A 66 12.42 3.98 -5.14
CA GLU A 66 12.50 4.60 -3.81
C GLU A 66 11.12 4.64 -3.14
N ILE A 67 10.07 4.99 -3.90
CA ILE A 67 8.68 5.01 -3.42
C ILE A 67 8.25 3.62 -2.95
N GLN A 68 8.50 2.57 -3.74
CA GLN A 68 8.14 1.20 -3.37
C GLN A 68 8.91 0.71 -2.12
N ASN A 69 10.17 1.12 -1.96
CA ASN A 69 10.95 0.82 -0.76
C ASN A 69 10.43 1.58 0.47
N ASN A 70 9.97 2.83 0.30
CA ASN A 70 9.34 3.60 1.36
C ASN A 70 8.02 2.96 1.81
N ILE A 71 7.17 2.57 0.86
CA ILE A 71 5.94 1.82 1.13
C ILE A 71 6.26 0.55 1.90
N ARG A 72 7.21 -0.27 1.41
CA ARG A 72 7.66 -1.49 2.09
C ARG A 72 8.08 -1.22 3.53
N THR A 73 8.87 -0.17 3.76
CA THR A 73 9.36 0.19 5.10
C THR A 73 8.20 0.55 6.02
N LYS A 74 7.22 1.33 5.54
CA LYS A 74 6.01 1.67 6.31
C LYS A 74 5.14 0.46 6.62
N LEU A 75 4.97 -0.43 5.65
CA LEU A 75 4.23 -1.68 5.82
C LEU A 75 4.91 -2.61 6.85
N TYR A 76 6.23 -2.75 6.80
CA TYR A 76 6.96 -3.52 7.82
C TYR A 76 6.91 -2.87 9.20
N ALA A 77 7.04 -1.55 9.29
CA ALA A 77 6.94 -0.82 10.55
C ALA A 77 5.55 -0.96 11.20
N PHE A 78 4.51 -1.16 10.39
CA PHE A 78 3.17 -1.45 10.87
C PHE A 78 2.99 -2.87 11.43
N LEU A 79 3.73 -3.84 10.88
CA LEU A 79 3.69 -5.25 11.31
C LEU A 79 4.56 -5.55 12.54
N ALA A 80 5.53 -4.69 12.84
CA ALA A 80 6.47 -4.81 13.95
C ALA A 80 5.81 -4.39 15.29
#